data_AF-A0A7X0NYA8-F1
#
_entry.id   AF-A0A7X0NYA8-F1
#
_cell.length_a   1.000
_cell.length_b   1.000
_cell.length_c   1.000
_cell.angle_alpha   90.00
_cell.angle_beta   90.00
_cell.angle_gamma   90.00
#
_symmetry.space_group_name_H-M   'P 1'
#
loop_
_entity.id
_entity.type
_entity.pdbx_description
1 polymer ?
#
loop_
_entity_poly.entity_id
_entity_poly.type
_entity_poly.pdbx_seq_one_letter_code
_entity_poly.pdbx_strand_id
1 'polypeptide(L)' 'MITDDMLHTVLRRRAAGERVHDIRKDLIIPTGKRKGGNPSPASIYRALAGYEKSQAYPESAEAARAEFAELRLATG' A
#
# COMPACT_ATOMS: atom_id res chain seq x y z
N MET A 1 -0.39 1.16 -10.10
CA MET A 1 -0.71 0.53 -8.81
C MET A 1 0.52 0.66 -7.94
N ILE A 2 0.39 1.06 -6.68
CA ILE A 2 1.45 0.88 -5.68
C ILE A 2 1.21 -0.52 -5.11
N THR A 3 2.24 -1.37 -5.12
CA THR A 3 2.19 -2.67 -4.45
C THR A 3 2.56 -2.50 -2.98
N ASP A 4 2.23 -3.49 -2.15
CA ASP A 4 2.62 -3.50 -0.73
C ASP A 4 4.15 -3.39 -0.55
N ASP A 5 4.96 -4.06 -1.37
CA ASP A 5 6.42 -3.96 -1.31
C ASP A 5 6.93 -2.52 -1.56
N MET A 6 6.32 -1.85 -2.54
CA MET A 6 6.65 -0.46 -2.84
C MET A 6 6.23 0.46 -1.68
N LEU A 7 5.05 0.24 -1.10
CA LEU A 7 4.56 0.99 0.05
C LEU A 7 5.46 0.78 1.28
N HIS A 8 5.87 -0.46 1.55
CA HIS A 8 6.78 -0.78 2.65
C HIS A 8 8.14 -0.07 2.47
N THR A 9 8.66 -0.06 1.25
CA THR A 9 9.89 0.68 0.92
C THR A 9 9.73 2.18 1.14
N VAL A 10 8.60 2.76 0.77
CA VAL A 10 8.30 4.19 1.01
C VAL A 10 8.26 4.50 2.49
N LEU A 11 7.55 3.69 3.28
CA LEU A 11 7.44 3.89 4.74
C LEU A 11 8.81 3.84 5.40
N ARG A 12 9.63 2.83 5.09
CA ARG A 12 10.98 2.66 5.65
C ARG A 12 11.88 3.87 5.34
N ARG A 13 11.94 4.29 4.08
CA ARG A 13 12.81 5.39 3.65
C ARG A 13 12.32 6.75 4.14
N ARG A 14 11.00 6.94 4.23
CA ARG A 14 10.42 8.16 4.80
C ARG A 14 10.71 8.26 6.31
N ALA A 15 10.69 7.13 7.02
CA ALA A 15 11.14 7.07 8.42
C ALA A 15 12.64 7.39 8.58
N ALA A 16 13.45 7.11 7.56
CA ALA A 16 14.86 7.54 7.47
C ALA A 16 15.04 9.01 7.06
N GLY A 17 13.95 9.77 6.86
CA GLY A 17 13.99 11.19 6.49
C GLY A 17 14.06 11.47 4.98
N GLU A 18 14.03 10.44 4.12
CA GLU A 18 14.02 10.64 2.67
C GLU A 18 12.69 11.27 2.21
N ARG A 19 12.79 12.18 1.23
CA ARG A 19 11.61 12.81 0.62
C ARG A 19 10.94 11.85 -0.35
N VAL A 20 9.60 11.89 -0.41
CA VAL A 20 8.79 11.06 -1.32
C VAL A 20 9.21 11.19 -2.79
N HIS A 21 9.62 12.37 -3.21
CA HIS A 21 10.10 12.61 -4.58
C HIS A 21 11.36 11.80 -4.91
N ASP A 22 12.28 11.67 -3.95
CA ASP A 22 13.56 11.01 -4.14
C ASP A 22 13.36 9.49 -4.04
N ILE A 23 12.57 9.02 -3.06
CA ILE A 23 12.14 7.63 -2.96
C ILE A 23 11.45 7.15 -4.26
N ARG A 24 10.55 7.97 -4.81
CA ARG A 24 9.80 7.64 -6.03
C ARG A 24 10.72 7.27 -7.20
N LYS A 25 11.87 7.94 -7.33
CA LYS A 25 12.82 7.71 -8.44
C LYS A 25 13.41 6.31 -8.41
N ASP A 26 13.52 5.73 -7.21
CA ASP A 26 14.06 4.39 -6.99
C ASP A 26 12.97 3.30 -7.06
N LEU A 27 11.70 3.69 -7.11
CA LEU A 27 10.59 2.75 -7.21
C LEU A 27 10.26 2.45 -8.67
N ILE A 28 10.27 1.17 -9.02
CA ILE A 28 9.88 0.68 -10.34
C ILE A 28 8.59 -0.12 -10.22
N ILE A 29 7.61 0.19 -11.06
CA ILE A 29 6.36 -0.58 -11.14
C ILE A 29 6.68 -1.94 -11.77
N PRO A 30 6.42 -3.07 -11.08
CA PRO A 30 6.83 -4.39 -11.56
C PRO A 30 5.90 -4.97 -12.63
N THR A 31 4.63 -4.55 -12.68
CA THR A 31 3.58 -5.17 -13.49
C THR A 31 2.60 -4.18 -14.12
N GLY A 32 1.82 -4.65 -15.10
CA GLY A 32 0.73 -3.91 -15.73
C GLY A 32 1.15 -2.86 -16.77
N LYS A 33 0.20 -2.01 -17.19
CA LYS A 33 0.38 -1.03 -18.29
C LYS A 33 1.53 -0.04 -18.07
N ARG A 34 1.92 0.22 -16.81
CA ARG A 34 3.01 1.15 -16.45
C ARG A 34 4.27 0.43 -15.97
N LYS A 35 4.44 -0.85 -16.28
CA LYS A 35 5.63 -1.64 -15.93
C LYS A 35 6.90 -0.92 -16.37
N GLY A 36 7.94 -0.96 -15.52
CA GLY A 36 9.24 -0.35 -15.78
C GLY A 36 9.28 1.17 -15.55
N GLY A 37 8.14 1.82 -15.30
CA GLY A 37 8.08 3.24 -14.96
C GLY A 37 7.97 3.48 -13.45
N ASN A 38 8.15 4.75 -13.06
CA ASN A 38 7.97 5.16 -11.67
C ASN A 38 6.48 5.39 -11.33
N PRO A 39 6.05 5.09 -10.10
CA PRO A 39 4.71 5.44 -9.62
C PRO A 39 4.49 6.96 -9.63
N SER A 40 3.24 7.40 -9.76
CA SER A 40 2.93 8.82 -9.62
C SER A 40 2.95 9.26 -8.15
N PRO A 41 3.33 10.52 -7.84
CA PRO A 41 3.30 11.04 -6.47
C PRO A 41 1.93 10.89 -5.82
N ALA A 42 0.86 11.20 -6.56
CA ALA A 42 -0.51 11.03 -6.08
C ALA A 42 -0.84 9.58 -5.69
N SER A 43 -0.32 8.59 -6.42
CA SER A 43 -0.53 7.18 -6.08
C SER A 43 0.18 6.79 -4.78
N ILE A 44 1.40 7.30 -4.56
CA ILE A 44 2.15 7.08 -3.32
C ILE A 44 1.41 7.69 -2.13
N TYR A 45 0.97 8.95 -2.24
CA TYR A 45 0.24 9.61 -1.15
C TYR A 45 -1.09 8.92 -0.82
N ARG A 46 -1.82 8.44 -1.84
CA ARG A 46 -3.04 7.64 -1.60
C ARG A 46 -2.73 6.34 -0.87
N ALA A 47 -1.62 5.67 -1.20
CA ALA A 47 -1.21 4.45 -0.52
C ALA A 47 -0.79 4.72 0.93
N LEU A 48 -0.07 5.81 1.20
CA LEU A 48 0.29 6.25 2.55
C LEU A 48 -0.96 6.56 3.39
N ALA A 49 -1.90 7.35 2.84
CA ALA A 49 -3.14 7.67 3.54
C ALA A 49 -4.02 6.43 3.79
N GLY A 50 -4.00 5.46 2.85
CA GLY A 50 -4.65 4.16 3.03
C GLY A 50 -4.02 3.36 4.17
N TYR A 51 -2.68 3.31 4.20
CA TYR A 51 -1.94 2.62 5.26
C TYR A 51 -2.19 3.23 6.64
N GLU A 52 -2.17 4.56 6.76
CA GLU A 52 -2.47 5.24 8.03
C GLU A 52 -3.88 4.91 8.54
N LYS A 53 -4.88 4.87 7.66
CA LYS A 53 -6.24 4.45 8.03
C LYS A 53 -6.30 2.99 8.48
N SER A 54 -5.56 2.10 7.82
CA SER A 54 -5.49 0.70 8.22
C SER A 54 -4.73 0.49 9.54
N GLN A 55 -3.70 1.29 9.81
CA GLN A 55 -2.97 1.28 11.09
C GLN A 55 -3.76 1.92 12.23
N ALA A 56 -4.64 2.87 11.94
CA ALA A 56 -5.49 3.52 12.94
C ALA A 56 -6.61 2.59 13.46
N TYR A 57 -7.01 1.58 12.69
CA TYR A 57 -8.07 0.62 13.05
C TYR A 57 -7.66 -0.84 12.77
N PRO A 58 -6.60 -1.35 13.43
CA PRO A 58 -6.08 -2.68 13.14
C PRO A 58 -7.10 -3.78 13.48
N GLU A 59 -7.83 -3.61 14.59
CA GLU A 59 -8.85 -4.57 15.05
C GLU A 59 -10.07 -4.64 14.10
N SER A 60 -10.46 -3.51 13.51
CA SER A 60 -11.58 -3.46 12.55
C SER A 60 -11.23 -4.12 11.22
N ALA A 61 -9.96 -4.05 10.80
CA ALA A 61 -9.51 -4.70 9.58
C ALA A 61 -9.43 -6.23 9.74
N GLU A 62 -9.04 -6.73 10.92
CA GLU A 62 -9.07 -8.18 11.22
C GLU A 62 -10.50 -8.70 11.36
N ALA A 63 -11.37 -7.98 12.07
CA ALA A 63 -12.79 -8.34 12.20
C ALA A 63 -13.50 -8.39 10.84
N ALA A 64 -13.29 -7.39 9.97
CA ALA A 64 -13.88 -7.38 8.63
C ALA A 64 -13.34 -8.49 7.73
N ARG A 65 -12.06 -8.88 7.89
CA ARG A 65 -11.47 -10.02 7.16
C ARG A 65 -12.02 -11.36 7.67
N ALA A 66 -12.21 -11.51 8.97
CA ALA A 66 -12.82 -12.69 9.57
C ALA A 66 -14.29 -12.84 9.14
N GLU A 67 -15.08 -11.76 9.23
CA GLU A 67 -16.48 -11.76 8.83
C GLU A 67 -16.63 -12.05 7.32
N PHE A 68 -15.75 -11.49 6.47
CA PHE A 68 -15.74 -11.80 5.04
C PHE A 68 -15.34 -13.26 4.75
N ALA A 69 -14.39 -13.82 5.51
CA ALA A 69 -14.01 -15.22 5.38
C ALA A 69 -15.15 -16.17 5.81
N GLU A 70 -15.88 -15.82 6.88
CA GLU A 70 -17.08 -16.55 7.33
C GLU A 70 -18.21 -16.49 6.30
N LEU A 71 -18.51 -15.31 5.74
CA LEU A 71 -19.48 -15.16 4.65
C LEU A 71 -19.11 -15.96 3.40
N ARG A 72 -17.81 -16.00 3.06
CA ARG A 72 -17.28 -16.75 1.91
C ARG A 72 -17.38 -18.26 2.08
N LEU A 73 -17.25 -18.74 3.33
CA LEU A 73 -17.40 -20.15 3.70
C LEU A 73 -18.87 -20.57 3.81
N ALA A 74 -19.75 -19.68 4.25
CA ALA A 74 -21.19 -19.94 4.38
C ALA A 74 -21.97 -19.98 3.04
N THR A 75 -21.31 -19.63 1.94
CA THR A 75 -21.89 -19.65 0.57
C THR A 75 -21.33 -20.74 -0.33
N GLY A 76 -20.63 -21.74 0.23
CA GLY A 76 -20.20 -22.96 -0.47
C GLY A 76 -21.02 -24.16 -0.05
#